data_AF-A0A1Y4LDL2-F1
#
_entry.id   AF-A0A1Y4LDL2-F1
#
_cell.length_a   1.000
_cell.length_b   1.000
_cell.length_c   1.000
_cell.angle_alpha   90.00
_cell.angle_beta   90.00
_cell.angle_gamma   90.00
#
_symmetry.space_group_name_H-M   'P 1'
#
loop_
_entity.id
_entity.type
_entity.pdbx_description
1 polymer ?
#
loop_
_entity_poly.entity_id
_entity_poly.type
_entity_poly.pdbx_seq_one_letter_code
_entity_poly.pdbx_strand_id
1 'polypeptide(L)'
;MNLTELQGELRSLETQIANLQSKVQEMKPTSRTQKHSDYDKITKLAKQYALDKPYLRRESAYLRKQYITCLSPFVALDGQVYDRLLYLTRLSLGLQLPYTAEEILHLGLNTELADLDWQFQDLKPLKYSLLTDILILANCSGCASEETLALAADYAVALGCNAEDMKITAQVAKAVLKNDFNILRVLPLPKLNCWQGVFRNHIPKAWLRSQRVLQKRLQNIEDLSEQDLTLDSMLQFYQIFSQPLRILSLPARGCLVKKDDTLAEYTYGASGEIQTVTATKSGIAYFEEGEGASNDEKYIDIFVCHWMDWFD
;
A
#
# COMPACT_ATOMS: atom_id res chain seq x y z
N MET A 1 -62.53 14.30 -28.97
CA MET A 1 -61.95 14.28 -27.62
C MET A 1 -63.09 14.24 -26.62
N ASN A 2 -63.20 13.14 -25.88
CA ASN A 2 -64.25 12.88 -24.90
C ASN A 2 -63.85 13.47 -23.54
N LEU A 3 -64.82 13.91 -22.74
CA LEU A 3 -64.66 14.41 -21.37
C LEU A 3 -63.85 13.46 -20.47
N THR A 4 -63.93 12.15 -20.73
CA THR A 4 -63.15 11.12 -20.03
C THR A 4 -61.66 11.10 -20.42
N GLU A 5 -61.33 11.43 -21.67
CA GLU A 5 -59.93 11.55 -22.14
C GLU A 5 -59.26 12.78 -21.52
N LEU A 6 -59.99 13.91 -21.46
CA LEU A 6 -59.55 15.12 -20.76
C LEU A 6 -59.28 14.89 -19.26
N GLN A 7 -60.13 14.11 -18.59
CA GLN A 7 -59.91 13.73 -17.18
C GLN A 7 -58.68 12.82 -17.00
N GLY A 8 -58.37 11.97 -17.98
CA GLY A 8 -57.16 11.15 -17.99
C GLY A 8 -55.89 11.98 -18.16
N GLU A 9 -55.90 12.94 -19.09
CA GLU A 9 -54.77 13.85 -19.31
C GLU A 9 -54.52 14.77 -18.11
N LEU A 10 -55.57 15.27 -17.45
CA LEU A 10 -55.45 16.08 -16.23
C LEU A 10 -54.77 15.31 -15.09
N ARG A 11 -55.15 14.05 -14.85
CA ARG A 11 -54.50 13.20 -13.83
C ARG A 11 -53.03 12.90 -14.16
N SER A 12 -52.72 12.73 -15.45
CA SER A 12 -51.35 12.53 -15.92
C SER A 12 -50.50 13.78 -15.65
N LEU A 13 -51.02 14.97 -15.95
CA LEU A 13 -50.36 16.24 -15.67
C LEU A 13 -50.18 16.48 -14.17
N GLU A 14 -51.17 16.18 -13.34
CA GLU A 14 -51.05 16.26 -11.87
C GLU A 14 -49.93 15.35 -11.34
N THR A 15 -49.83 14.14 -11.88
CA THR A 15 -48.77 13.18 -11.51
C THR A 15 -47.39 13.68 -11.93
N GLN A 16 -47.29 14.29 -13.13
CA GLN A 16 -46.05 14.90 -13.60
C GLN A 16 -45.66 16.13 -12.78
N ILE A 17 -46.61 16.96 -12.38
CA ILE A 17 -46.38 18.12 -11.50
C ILE A 17 -45.92 17.66 -10.12
N ALA A 18 -46.52 16.63 -9.54
CA ALA A 18 -46.08 16.05 -8.26
C ALA A 18 -44.65 15.50 -8.34
N ASN A 19 -44.31 14.79 -9.43
CA ASN A 19 -42.96 14.30 -9.66
C ASN A 19 -41.94 15.45 -9.85
N LEU A 20 -42.32 16.50 -10.57
CA LEU A 20 -41.48 17.70 -10.72
C LEU A 20 -41.31 18.43 -9.39
N GLN A 21 -42.34 18.53 -8.57
CA GLN A 21 -42.27 19.12 -7.24
C GLN A 21 -41.37 18.33 -6.29
N SER A 22 -41.41 16.99 -6.34
CA SER A 22 -40.47 16.12 -5.60
C SER A 22 -39.03 16.37 -6.05
N LYS A 23 -38.79 16.37 -7.38
CA LYS A 23 -37.46 16.68 -7.94
C LYS A 23 -36.98 18.08 -7.58
N VAL A 24 -37.86 19.09 -7.59
CA VAL A 24 -37.52 20.46 -7.20
C VAL A 24 -37.23 20.54 -5.69
N GLN A 25 -37.91 19.76 -4.84
CA GLN A 25 -37.56 19.66 -3.42
C GLN A 25 -36.20 18.98 -3.19
N GLU A 26 -35.89 17.92 -3.94
CA GLU A 26 -34.58 17.26 -3.91
C GLU A 26 -33.46 18.17 -4.42
N MET A 27 -33.77 19.07 -5.36
CA MET A 27 -32.85 20.07 -5.90
C MET A 27 -32.74 21.35 -5.05
N LYS A 28 -33.50 21.49 -3.94
CA LYS A 28 -33.34 22.66 -3.06
C LYS A 28 -31.94 22.63 -2.43
N PRO A 29 -31.18 23.74 -2.48
CA PRO A 29 -29.88 23.81 -1.84
C PRO A 29 -30.04 23.51 -0.34
N THR A 30 -29.32 22.49 0.13
CA THR A 30 -29.35 22.07 1.53
C THR A 30 -28.99 23.26 2.41
N SER A 31 -29.78 23.51 3.45
CA SER A 31 -29.53 24.62 4.37
C SER A 31 -28.12 24.52 4.99
N ARG A 32 -27.49 25.66 5.27
CA ARG A 32 -26.13 25.73 5.85
C ARG A 32 -26.03 24.93 7.16
N THR A 33 -27.09 24.91 7.96
CA THR A 33 -27.24 24.11 9.18
C THR A 33 -27.23 22.61 8.92
N GLN A 34 -27.84 22.14 7.83
CA GLN A 34 -27.86 20.73 7.48
C GLN A 34 -26.49 20.25 6.99
N LYS A 35 -25.79 21.05 6.18
CA LYS A 35 -24.41 20.74 5.75
C LYS A 35 -23.45 20.64 6.94
N HIS A 36 -23.55 21.57 7.90
CA HIS A 36 -22.74 21.53 9.12
C HIS A 36 -23.02 20.26 9.96
N SER A 37 -24.29 19.88 10.11
CA SER A 37 -24.69 18.62 10.76
C SER A 37 -24.10 17.39 10.07
N ASP A 38 -24.03 17.38 8.74
CA ASP A 38 -23.45 16.27 7.99
C ASP A 38 -21.93 16.21 8.12
N TYR A 39 -21.23 17.35 8.13
CA TYR A 39 -19.79 17.42 8.42
C TYR A 39 -19.44 16.94 9.82
N ASP A 40 -20.27 17.25 10.81
CA ASP A 40 -20.12 16.74 12.17
C ASP A 40 -20.27 15.22 12.24
N LYS A 41 -21.25 14.65 11.53
CA LYS A 41 -21.42 13.19 11.44
C LYS A 41 -20.20 12.53 10.80
N ILE A 42 -19.70 13.09 9.70
CA ILE A 42 -18.49 12.59 9.02
C ILE A 42 -17.30 12.65 9.97
N THR A 43 -17.11 13.77 10.66
CA THR A 43 -16.01 13.94 11.62
C THR A 43 -16.09 12.92 12.76
N LYS A 44 -17.29 12.67 13.30
CA LYS A 44 -17.52 11.66 14.34
C LYS A 44 -17.23 10.24 13.84
N LEU A 45 -17.75 9.88 12.65
CA LEU A 45 -17.50 8.58 12.03
C LEU A 45 -16.01 8.37 11.74
N ALA A 46 -15.34 9.42 11.25
CA ALA A 46 -13.92 9.39 10.95
C ALA A 46 -13.05 9.17 12.19
N LYS A 47 -13.43 9.75 13.34
CA LYS A 47 -12.77 9.52 14.63
C LYS A 47 -12.88 8.07 15.09
N GLN A 48 -14.02 7.42 14.87
CA GLN A 48 -14.23 6.02 15.26
C GLN A 48 -13.41 5.04 14.41
N TYR A 49 -13.25 5.33 13.12
CA TYR A 49 -12.60 4.44 12.15
C TYR A 49 -11.39 5.11 11.48
N ALA A 50 -10.55 5.80 12.25
CA ALA A 50 -9.37 6.48 11.72
C ALA A 50 -8.44 5.51 10.96
N LEU A 51 -7.85 5.99 9.86
CA LEU A 51 -6.94 5.20 9.03
C LEU A 51 -5.51 5.41 9.53
N ASP A 52 -5.03 4.48 10.36
CA ASP A 52 -3.65 4.54 10.86
C ASP A 52 -2.66 4.13 9.77
N LYS A 53 -1.65 4.97 9.55
CA LYS A 53 -0.53 4.73 8.62
C LYS A 53 0.77 4.88 9.38
N PRO A 54 1.25 3.83 10.06
CA PRO A 54 2.33 3.92 11.03
C PRO A 54 3.62 4.55 10.48
N TYR A 55 3.95 4.30 9.21
CA TYR A 55 5.17 4.85 8.61
C TYR A 55 5.00 6.34 8.29
N LEU A 56 3.85 6.74 7.73
CA LEU A 56 3.56 8.14 7.46
C LEU A 56 3.35 8.95 8.75
N ARG A 57 2.84 8.32 9.81
CA ARG A 57 2.64 8.96 11.12
C ARG A 57 3.95 9.33 11.82
N ARG A 58 5.04 8.62 11.53
CA ARG A 58 6.39 8.90 12.05
C ARG A 58 7.05 10.10 11.39
N GLU A 59 6.53 10.55 10.25
CA GLU A 59 7.02 11.75 9.57
C GLU A 59 6.76 13.03 10.39
N SER A 60 7.50 14.08 10.04
CA SER A 60 7.34 15.38 10.66
C SER A 60 5.89 15.88 10.57
N ALA A 61 5.46 16.66 11.56
CA ALA A 61 4.12 17.26 11.53
C ALA A 61 3.92 18.15 10.29
N TYR A 62 5.00 18.79 9.81
CA TYR A 62 5.00 19.56 8.57
C TYR A 62 4.70 18.68 7.35
N LEU A 63 5.43 17.57 7.17
CA LEU A 63 5.21 16.65 6.04
C LEU A 63 3.81 16.04 6.07
N ARG A 64 3.32 15.64 7.25
CA ARG A 64 1.95 15.13 7.39
C ARG A 64 0.90 16.17 6.99
N LYS A 65 1.10 17.43 7.37
CA LYS A 65 0.19 18.53 6.98
C LYS A 65 0.21 18.74 5.48
N GLN A 66 1.40 18.87 4.88
CA GLN A 66 1.54 18.97 3.43
C GLN A 66 0.86 17.81 2.70
N TYR A 67 1.07 16.59 3.18
CA TYR A 67 0.44 15.40 2.63
C TYR A 67 -1.10 15.52 2.56
N ILE A 68 -1.74 15.93 3.66
CA ILE A 68 -3.20 16.13 3.68
C ILE A 68 -3.62 17.31 2.80
N THR A 69 -2.88 18.43 2.84
CA THR A 69 -3.17 19.59 2.00
C THR A 69 -3.14 19.22 0.52
N CYS A 70 -2.14 18.46 0.06
CA CYS A 70 -2.02 18.04 -1.34
C CYS A 70 -3.17 17.11 -1.78
N LEU A 71 -3.72 16.31 -0.87
CA LEU A 71 -4.88 15.45 -1.16
C LEU A 71 -6.22 16.19 -1.14
N SER A 72 -6.29 17.33 -0.47
CA SER A 72 -7.55 18.05 -0.24
C SER A 72 -8.29 18.54 -1.51
N PRO A 73 -7.62 18.94 -2.62
CA PRO A 73 -8.31 19.31 -3.87
C PRO A 73 -9.20 18.18 -4.41
N PHE A 74 -8.81 16.91 -4.23
CA PHE A 74 -9.58 15.77 -4.73
C PHE A 74 -10.97 15.65 -4.11
N VAL A 75 -11.17 16.22 -2.92
CA VAL A 75 -12.49 16.25 -2.26
C VAL A 75 -13.46 17.20 -2.96
N ALA A 76 -12.96 18.29 -3.57
CA ALA A 76 -13.78 19.39 -4.08
C ALA A 76 -14.12 19.30 -5.57
N LEU A 77 -13.54 18.35 -6.33
CA LEU A 77 -13.61 18.34 -7.80
C LEU A 77 -15.00 18.04 -8.41
N ASP A 78 -15.68 16.93 -8.05
CA ASP A 78 -16.82 16.44 -8.88
C ASP A 78 -18.17 16.26 -8.16
N GLY A 79 -18.50 17.08 -7.17
CA GLY A 79 -19.80 17.04 -6.49
C GLY A 79 -20.06 15.80 -5.60
N GLN A 80 -19.33 14.71 -5.76
CA GLN A 80 -19.33 13.54 -4.87
C GLN A 80 -18.39 13.74 -3.68
N VAL A 81 -18.75 14.72 -2.85
CA VAL A 81 -17.89 15.25 -1.78
C VAL A 81 -17.81 14.31 -0.58
N TYR A 82 -18.90 13.67 -0.17
CA TYR A 82 -18.98 13.05 1.17
C TYR A 82 -18.09 11.82 1.36
N ASP A 83 -17.98 10.92 0.38
CA ASP A 83 -17.13 9.72 0.50
C ASP A 83 -15.64 10.09 0.52
N ARG A 84 -15.24 11.00 -0.36
CA ARG A 84 -13.87 11.54 -0.44
C ARG A 84 -13.53 12.29 0.85
N LEU A 85 -14.47 13.09 1.36
CA LEU A 85 -14.30 13.84 2.58
C LEU A 85 -14.16 12.90 3.78
N LEU A 86 -15.02 11.88 3.90
CA LEU A 86 -14.91 10.86 4.94
C LEU A 86 -13.55 10.15 4.89
N TYR A 87 -13.09 9.73 3.70
CA TYR A 87 -11.78 9.10 3.56
C TYR A 87 -10.64 10.01 4.04
N LEU A 88 -10.60 11.25 3.56
CA LEU A 88 -9.53 12.18 3.90
C LEU A 88 -9.56 12.60 5.38
N THR A 89 -10.75 12.75 5.98
CA THR A 89 -10.89 12.98 7.43
C THR A 89 -10.37 11.80 8.23
N ARG A 90 -10.69 10.56 7.84
CA ARG A 90 -10.18 9.35 8.52
C ARG A 90 -8.66 9.27 8.45
N LEU A 91 -8.09 9.61 7.29
CA LEU A 91 -6.66 9.65 7.07
C LEU A 91 -5.99 10.73 7.92
N SER A 92 -6.51 11.96 7.89
CA SER A 92 -5.99 13.08 8.68
C SER A 92 -5.94 12.74 10.18
N LEU A 93 -7.04 12.22 10.73
CA LEU A 93 -7.12 11.83 12.14
C LEU A 93 -6.17 10.68 12.48
N GLY A 94 -6.02 9.69 11.59
CA GLY A 94 -5.06 8.60 11.77
C GLY A 94 -3.60 9.06 11.75
N LEU A 95 -3.32 10.15 11.03
CA LEU A 95 -2.02 10.84 11.04
C LEU A 95 -1.86 11.82 12.21
N GLN A 96 -2.78 11.83 13.18
CA GLN A 96 -2.80 12.75 14.33
C GLN A 96 -2.88 14.22 13.94
N LEU A 97 -3.52 14.53 12.82
CA LEU A 97 -3.91 15.88 12.45
C LEU A 97 -5.39 16.04 12.77
N PRO A 98 -5.78 16.93 13.69
CA PRO A 98 -7.15 17.00 14.19
C PRO A 98 -8.09 17.76 13.24
N TYR A 99 -7.92 17.62 11.91
CA TYR A 99 -8.79 18.30 10.96
C TYR A 99 -10.19 17.69 10.97
N THR A 100 -11.18 18.55 11.06
CA THR A 100 -12.60 18.25 10.84
C THR A 100 -12.90 18.12 9.34
N ALA A 101 -14.06 17.53 9.03
CA ALA A 101 -14.53 17.45 7.65
C ALA A 101 -14.70 18.85 7.02
N GLU A 102 -15.18 19.83 7.78
CA GLU A 102 -15.32 21.21 7.28
C GLU A 102 -13.96 21.86 6.98
N GLU A 103 -12.98 21.69 7.86
CA GLU A 103 -11.62 22.21 7.63
C GLU A 103 -10.94 21.57 6.40
N ILE A 104 -11.13 20.26 6.18
CA ILE A 104 -10.58 19.58 5.01
C ILE A 104 -11.21 20.10 3.71
N LEU A 105 -12.53 20.32 3.70
CA LEU A 105 -13.19 20.91 2.55
C LEU A 105 -12.67 22.31 2.27
N HIS A 106 -12.49 23.14 3.31
CA HIS A 106 -11.90 24.46 3.16
C HIS A 106 -10.45 24.42 2.68
N LEU A 107 -9.64 23.47 3.12
CA LEU A 107 -8.29 23.26 2.58
C LEU A 107 -8.36 22.98 1.07
N GLY A 108 -9.25 22.09 0.64
CA GLY A 108 -9.39 21.72 -0.77
C GLY A 108 -9.81 22.90 -1.66
N LEU A 109 -10.76 23.71 -1.19
CA LEU A 109 -11.25 24.89 -1.91
C LEU A 109 -10.22 26.02 -2.00
N ASN A 110 -9.31 26.11 -1.02
CA ASN A 110 -8.31 27.18 -0.92
C ASN A 110 -6.93 26.77 -1.45
N THR A 111 -6.76 25.53 -1.92
CA THR A 111 -5.46 25.05 -2.42
C THR A 111 -5.27 25.51 -3.86
N GLU A 112 -4.21 26.28 -4.10
CA GLU A 112 -3.80 26.66 -5.44
C GLU A 112 -2.99 25.52 -6.08
N LEU A 113 -3.40 25.11 -7.28
CA LEU A 113 -2.75 24.03 -8.05
C LEU A 113 -1.57 24.53 -8.91
N ALA A 114 -1.06 25.73 -8.63
CA ALA A 114 0.09 26.29 -9.34
C ALA A 114 1.42 25.75 -8.77
N ASP A 115 2.42 25.56 -9.63
CA ASP A 115 3.77 25.13 -9.26
C ASP A 115 3.85 23.83 -8.45
N LEU A 116 3.10 22.80 -8.87
CA LEU A 116 3.07 21.47 -8.22
C LEU A 116 4.46 20.87 -7.98
N ASP A 117 5.41 21.10 -8.90
CA ASP A 117 6.80 20.62 -8.77
C ASP A 117 7.49 21.12 -7.50
N TRP A 118 7.29 22.40 -7.17
CA TRP A 118 7.80 23.02 -5.95
C TRP A 118 7.05 22.50 -4.72
N GLN A 119 5.72 22.44 -4.80
CA GLN A 119 4.88 21.98 -3.70
C GLN A 119 5.20 20.52 -3.28
N PHE A 120 5.58 19.67 -4.23
CA PHE A 120 5.85 18.26 -3.97
C PHE A 120 7.31 17.95 -3.68
N GLN A 121 8.23 18.92 -3.68
CA GLN A 121 9.65 18.67 -3.46
C GLN A 121 9.90 17.84 -2.19
N ASP A 122 9.25 18.22 -1.08
CA ASP A 122 9.36 17.55 0.21
C ASP A 122 8.58 16.22 0.27
N LEU A 123 7.60 16.03 -0.62
CA LEU A 123 6.73 14.83 -0.67
C LEU A 123 7.23 13.75 -1.62
N LYS A 124 8.27 14.02 -2.44
CA LYS A 124 8.86 13.03 -3.36
C LYS A 124 9.26 11.70 -2.69
N PRO A 125 9.82 11.66 -1.46
CA PRO A 125 10.09 10.40 -0.76
C PRO A 125 8.83 9.57 -0.48
N LEU A 126 7.67 10.21 -0.41
CA LEU A 126 6.36 9.60 -0.13
C LEU A 126 5.53 9.37 -1.40
N LYS A 127 6.10 9.59 -2.60
CA LYS A 127 5.36 9.64 -3.87
C LYS A 127 4.44 8.45 -4.12
N TYR A 128 4.88 7.22 -3.83
CA TYR A 128 4.05 6.02 -4.05
C TYR A 128 2.88 5.93 -3.07
N SER A 129 3.11 6.30 -1.80
CA SER A 129 2.04 6.35 -0.81
C SER A 129 1.02 7.43 -1.18
N LEU A 130 1.50 8.63 -1.54
CA LEU A 130 0.67 9.77 -1.95
C LEU A 130 -0.16 9.44 -3.20
N LEU A 131 0.48 8.93 -4.24
CA LEU A 131 -0.22 8.57 -5.49
C LEU A 131 -1.25 7.46 -5.28
N THR A 132 -0.98 6.50 -4.39
CA THR A 132 -1.96 5.47 -4.02
C THR A 132 -3.19 6.10 -3.35
N ASP A 133 -3.01 7.05 -2.43
CA ASP A 133 -4.12 7.76 -1.77
C ASP A 133 -4.90 8.66 -2.71
N ILE A 134 -4.23 9.31 -3.65
CA ILE A 134 -4.87 10.07 -4.73
C ILE A 134 -5.80 9.17 -5.53
N LEU A 135 -5.32 8.00 -5.94
CA LEU A 135 -6.12 7.06 -6.73
C LEU A 135 -7.27 6.43 -5.93
N ILE A 136 -7.09 6.24 -4.61
CA ILE A 136 -8.17 5.85 -3.71
C ILE A 136 -9.22 6.96 -3.63
N LEU A 137 -8.82 8.21 -3.38
CA LEU A 137 -9.73 9.36 -3.31
C LEU A 137 -10.48 9.60 -4.62
N ALA A 138 -9.79 9.44 -5.74
CA ALA A 138 -10.38 9.58 -7.06
C ALA A 138 -11.52 8.58 -7.30
N ASN A 139 -11.41 7.37 -6.75
CA ASN A 139 -12.30 6.24 -7.07
C ASN A 139 -13.16 5.76 -5.89
N CYS A 140 -13.02 6.30 -4.68
CA CYS A 140 -13.78 5.83 -3.51
C CYS A 140 -15.29 6.05 -3.65
N SER A 141 -15.70 6.97 -4.51
CA SER A 141 -17.10 7.25 -4.84
C SER A 141 -17.64 6.43 -6.03
N GLY A 142 -16.86 5.45 -6.52
CA GLY A 142 -17.27 4.50 -7.57
C GLY A 142 -16.49 4.65 -8.87
N CYS A 143 -16.64 5.79 -9.55
CA CYS A 143 -15.91 6.10 -10.79
C CYS A 143 -15.34 7.52 -10.73
N ALA A 144 -14.05 7.65 -11.03
CA ALA A 144 -13.41 8.95 -11.18
C ALA A 144 -13.88 9.64 -12.48
N SER A 145 -14.08 10.97 -12.43
CA SER A 145 -14.28 11.78 -13.62
C SER A 145 -12.98 11.90 -14.42
N GLU A 146 -13.08 12.30 -15.69
CA GLU A 146 -11.90 12.61 -16.52
C GLU A 146 -11.05 13.73 -15.90
N GLU A 147 -11.69 14.75 -15.32
CA GLU A 147 -11.02 15.87 -14.64
C GLU A 147 -10.22 15.39 -13.42
N THR A 148 -10.81 14.53 -12.58
CA THR A 148 -10.13 13.94 -11.43
C THR A 148 -8.95 13.05 -11.84
N LEU A 149 -9.08 12.30 -12.93
CA LEU A 149 -7.99 11.47 -13.46
C LEU A 149 -6.88 12.30 -14.10
N ALA A 150 -7.23 13.39 -14.78
CA ALA A 150 -6.26 14.34 -15.33
C ALA A 150 -5.42 14.96 -14.20
N LEU A 151 -6.05 15.42 -13.12
CA LEU A 151 -5.33 15.95 -11.97
C LEU A 151 -4.42 14.90 -11.31
N ALA A 152 -4.89 13.66 -11.18
CA ALA A 152 -4.06 12.57 -10.67
C ALA A 152 -2.84 12.29 -11.55
N ALA A 153 -2.96 12.44 -12.87
CA ALA A 153 -1.86 12.33 -13.80
C ALA A 153 -0.85 13.49 -13.66
N ASP A 154 -1.33 14.73 -13.54
CA ASP A 154 -0.48 15.90 -13.31
C ASP A 154 0.34 15.76 -12.02
N TYR A 155 -0.29 15.25 -10.95
CA TYR A 155 0.38 14.95 -9.70
C TYR A 155 1.45 13.87 -9.86
N ALA A 156 1.15 12.81 -10.61
CA ALA A 156 2.13 11.76 -10.87
C ALA A 156 3.37 12.30 -11.60
N VAL A 157 3.17 13.17 -12.60
CA VAL A 157 4.27 13.83 -13.33
C VAL A 157 5.10 14.69 -12.38
N ALA A 158 4.48 15.56 -11.58
CA ALA A 158 5.19 16.44 -10.66
C ALA A 158 5.95 15.69 -9.54
N LEU A 159 5.45 14.52 -9.14
CA LEU A 159 6.14 13.61 -8.21
C LEU A 159 7.29 12.82 -8.85
N GLY A 160 7.49 12.93 -10.17
CA GLY A 160 8.47 12.15 -10.92
C GLY A 160 8.12 10.65 -10.96
N CYS A 161 6.84 10.33 -11.11
CA CYS A 161 6.35 8.97 -11.32
C CYS A 161 6.25 8.69 -12.82
N ASN A 162 6.73 7.52 -13.23
CA ASN A 162 6.57 7.05 -14.61
C ASN A 162 5.28 6.23 -14.78
N ALA A 163 5.02 5.76 -16.01
CA ALA A 163 3.83 4.97 -16.30
C ALA A 163 3.78 3.62 -15.56
N GLU A 164 4.93 3.03 -15.21
CA GLU A 164 4.99 1.79 -14.42
C GLU A 164 4.62 2.07 -12.95
N ASP A 165 5.14 3.17 -12.37
CA ASP A 165 4.78 3.64 -11.03
C ASP A 165 3.27 3.86 -10.92
N MET A 166 2.65 4.52 -11.91
CA MET A 166 1.20 4.72 -11.96
C MET A 166 0.44 3.39 -12.03
N LYS A 167 0.90 2.43 -12.84
CA LYS A 167 0.26 1.11 -12.93
C LYS A 167 0.32 0.37 -11.61
N ILE A 168 1.48 0.35 -10.94
CA ILE A 168 1.65 -0.35 -9.67
C ILE A 168 0.80 0.30 -8.58
N THR A 169 0.89 1.63 -8.41
CA THR A 169 0.09 2.37 -7.43
C THR A 169 -1.42 2.22 -7.67
N ALA A 170 -1.87 2.19 -8.92
CA ALA A 170 -3.27 1.93 -9.26
C ALA A 170 -3.73 0.52 -8.86
N GLN A 171 -2.88 -0.49 -9.00
CA GLN A 171 -3.22 -1.85 -8.57
C GLN A 171 -3.28 -1.96 -7.05
N VAL A 172 -2.40 -1.28 -6.33
CA VAL A 172 -2.47 -1.17 -4.86
C VAL A 172 -3.74 -0.44 -4.44
N ALA A 173 -4.06 0.71 -5.04
CA ALA A 173 -5.28 1.45 -4.75
C ALA A 173 -6.54 0.60 -5.01
N LYS A 174 -6.58 -0.13 -6.13
CA LYS A 174 -7.65 -1.07 -6.47
C LYS A 174 -7.77 -2.19 -5.44
N ALA A 175 -6.66 -2.77 -4.98
CA ALA A 175 -6.66 -3.79 -3.95
C ALA A 175 -7.25 -3.28 -2.63
N VAL A 176 -6.90 -2.04 -2.24
CA VAL A 176 -7.45 -1.39 -1.04
C VAL A 176 -8.95 -1.13 -1.19
N LEU A 177 -9.38 -0.53 -2.29
CA LEU A 177 -10.79 -0.21 -2.54
C LEU A 177 -11.69 -1.45 -2.60
N LYS A 178 -11.20 -2.54 -3.20
CA LYS A 178 -11.93 -3.81 -3.29
C LYS A 178 -11.77 -4.70 -2.05
N ASN A 179 -10.87 -4.34 -1.13
CA ASN A 179 -10.42 -5.20 -0.04
C ASN A 179 -9.98 -6.59 -0.54
N ASP A 180 -9.34 -6.65 -1.71
CA ASP A 180 -8.83 -7.87 -2.34
C ASP A 180 -7.37 -7.69 -2.76
N PHE A 181 -6.46 -8.15 -1.91
CA PHE A 181 -5.02 -8.06 -2.13
C PHE A 181 -4.48 -9.18 -3.03
N ASN A 182 -5.29 -10.20 -3.37
CA ASN A 182 -4.84 -11.26 -4.28
C ASN A 182 -4.60 -10.74 -5.70
N ILE A 183 -5.21 -9.61 -6.07
CA ILE A 183 -4.96 -8.90 -7.32
C ILE A 183 -3.47 -8.61 -7.51
N LEU A 184 -2.74 -8.38 -6.41
CA LEU A 184 -1.31 -8.06 -6.45
C LEU A 184 -0.43 -9.27 -6.84
N ARG A 185 -0.92 -10.51 -6.65
CA ARG A 185 -0.16 -11.73 -6.99
C ARG A 185 0.10 -11.90 -8.48
N VAL A 186 -0.75 -11.31 -9.31
CA VAL A 186 -0.71 -11.46 -10.78
C VAL A 186 0.22 -10.43 -11.42
N LEU A 187 0.79 -9.51 -10.62
CA LEU A 187 1.69 -8.51 -11.14
C LEU A 187 3.00 -9.13 -11.62
N PRO A 188 3.52 -8.70 -12.79
CA PRO A 188 4.78 -9.21 -13.29
C PRO A 188 5.93 -8.84 -12.34
N LEU A 189 6.98 -9.67 -12.34
CA LEU A 189 8.21 -9.35 -11.62
C LEU A 189 8.81 -8.07 -12.22
N PRO A 190 9.14 -7.07 -11.39
CA PRO A 190 9.70 -5.84 -11.90
C PRO A 190 11.13 -6.04 -12.39
N LYS A 191 11.60 -5.17 -13.30
CA LYS A 191 13.00 -5.20 -13.78
C LYS A 191 13.98 -4.70 -12.70
N LEU A 192 13.56 -3.68 -11.96
CA LEU A 192 14.27 -3.08 -10.83
C LEU A 192 13.25 -2.91 -9.71
N ASN A 193 13.59 -3.30 -8.49
CA ASN A 193 12.64 -3.26 -7.39
C ASN A 193 12.76 -1.98 -6.56
N CYS A 194 12.15 -0.89 -7.03
CA CYS A 194 12.09 0.37 -6.29
C CYS A 194 10.89 0.46 -5.32
N TRP A 195 10.05 -0.58 -5.25
CA TRP A 195 8.81 -0.59 -4.45
C TRP A 195 8.86 -1.50 -3.22
N GLN A 196 10.03 -2.05 -2.90
CA GLN A 196 10.22 -2.91 -1.74
C GLN A 196 9.82 -2.16 -0.46
N GLY A 197 8.76 -2.63 0.21
CA GLY A 197 8.30 -2.05 1.46
C GLY A 197 7.64 -0.67 1.37
N VAL A 198 7.51 -0.04 0.20
CA VAL A 198 6.96 1.34 0.10
C VAL A 198 5.45 1.38 0.34
N PHE A 199 4.76 0.25 0.13
CA PHE A 199 3.30 0.11 0.26
C PHE A 199 2.84 -0.44 1.62
N ARG A 200 3.70 -0.46 2.63
CA ARG A 200 3.39 -0.99 3.97
C ARG A 200 2.23 -0.26 4.68
N ASN A 201 1.93 0.97 4.28
CA ASN A 201 0.79 1.74 4.80
C ASN A 201 -0.56 1.33 4.16
N HIS A 202 -0.53 0.57 3.06
CA HIS A 202 -1.70 0.23 2.25
C HIS A 202 -1.94 -1.28 2.18
N ILE A 203 -0.86 -2.08 2.20
CA ILE A 203 -0.93 -3.54 2.13
C ILE A 203 -0.83 -4.13 3.55
N PRO A 204 -1.79 -4.98 3.97
CA PRO A 204 -1.75 -5.61 5.28
C PRO A 204 -0.49 -6.46 5.49
N LYS A 205 0.16 -6.28 6.64
CA LYS A 205 1.33 -7.10 7.04
C LYS A 205 1.03 -8.60 7.03
N ALA A 206 -0.16 -8.99 7.45
CA ALA A 206 -0.61 -10.38 7.45
C ALA A 206 -0.63 -10.96 6.02
N TRP A 207 -1.08 -10.18 5.04
CA TRP A 207 -1.07 -10.60 3.65
C TRP A 207 0.37 -10.74 3.14
N LEU A 208 1.24 -9.75 3.36
CA LEU A 208 2.65 -9.84 2.96
C LEU A 208 3.34 -11.09 3.54
N ARG A 209 3.15 -11.36 4.84
CA ARG A 209 3.68 -12.55 5.51
C ARG A 209 3.17 -13.86 4.90
N SER A 210 1.89 -13.92 4.55
CA SER A 210 1.32 -15.10 3.87
C SER A 210 1.91 -15.35 2.48
N GLN A 211 2.60 -14.36 1.90
CA GLN A 211 3.31 -14.50 0.63
C GLN A 211 4.77 -14.93 0.81
N ARG A 212 5.26 -15.15 2.03
CA ARG A 212 6.63 -15.65 2.27
C ARG A 212 6.64 -17.17 2.11
N VAL A 213 7.54 -17.70 1.28
CA VAL A 213 7.69 -19.16 1.06
C VAL A 213 9.08 -19.57 1.48
N LEU A 214 9.17 -20.36 2.55
CA LEU A 214 10.42 -21.02 2.96
C LEU A 214 10.80 -22.02 1.88
N GLN A 215 11.98 -21.84 1.30
CA GLN A 215 12.55 -22.75 0.30
C GLN A 215 13.32 -23.87 0.98
N LYS A 216 14.19 -23.49 1.94
CA LYS A 216 15.02 -24.43 2.69
C LYS A 216 15.53 -23.80 3.98
N ARG A 217 15.71 -24.64 5.00
CA ARG A 217 16.51 -24.36 6.18
C ARG A 217 17.86 -25.07 6.05
N LEU A 218 18.95 -24.33 6.13
CA LEU A 218 20.32 -24.87 6.18
C LEU A 218 20.77 -24.85 7.64
N GLN A 219 21.21 -25.98 8.19
CA GLN A 219 21.64 -26.11 9.60
C GLN A 219 23.13 -26.45 9.69
N ASN A 220 23.72 -26.29 10.87
CA ASN A 220 25.12 -26.63 11.18
C ASN A 220 26.13 -25.86 10.31
N ILE A 221 25.89 -24.56 10.17
CA ILE A 221 26.74 -23.65 9.39
C ILE A 221 28.03 -23.40 10.18
N GLU A 222 29.18 -23.64 9.55
CA GLU A 222 30.48 -23.25 10.11
C GLU A 222 30.59 -21.72 10.18
N ASP A 223 30.88 -21.18 11.36
CA ASP A 223 31.29 -19.79 11.50
C ASP A 223 32.60 -19.57 10.74
N LEU A 224 32.57 -18.63 9.79
CA LEU A 224 33.76 -18.15 9.09
C LEU A 224 34.66 -17.25 9.96
N SER A 225 34.39 -17.13 11.27
CA SER A 225 35.26 -16.37 12.16
C SER A 225 36.51 -17.19 12.46
N GLU A 226 37.66 -16.74 11.96
CA GLU A 226 38.99 -17.19 12.39
C GLU A 226 39.04 -17.24 13.92
N GLN A 227 38.93 -18.44 14.50
CA GLN A 227 39.28 -18.70 15.87
C GLN A 227 40.38 -19.75 15.86
N ASP A 228 41.50 -19.41 16.49
CA ASP A 228 42.60 -20.31 16.78
C ASP A 228 42.08 -21.49 17.62
N LEU A 229 41.69 -22.57 16.95
CA LEU A 229 41.19 -23.78 17.59
C LEU A 229 42.37 -24.58 18.13
N THR A 230 42.39 -24.81 19.44
CA THR A 230 43.30 -25.76 20.09
C THR A 230 42.97 -27.19 19.67
N LEU A 231 43.97 -28.09 19.70
CA LEU A 231 43.83 -29.49 19.25
C LEU A 231 42.67 -30.25 19.93
N ASP A 232 42.41 -29.97 21.21
CA ASP A 232 41.29 -30.55 21.97
C ASP A 232 39.93 -30.02 21.52
N SER A 233 39.86 -28.73 21.14
CA SER A 233 38.65 -28.11 20.60
C SER A 233 38.30 -28.70 19.23
N MET A 234 39.33 -28.97 18.40
CA MET A 234 39.15 -29.65 17.11
C MET A 234 38.63 -31.08 17.32
N LEU A 235 39.17 -31.85 18.26
CA LEU A 235 38.73 -33.23 18.52
C LEU A 235 37.28 -33.31 19.03
N GLN A 236 36.83 -32.36 19.86
CA GLN A 236 35.43 -32.27 20.25
C GLN A 236 34.53 -31.80 19.09
N PHE A 237 34.97 -30.84 18.28
CA PHE A 237 34.27 -30.40 17.07
C PHE A 237 34.03 -31.55 16.08
N TYR A 238 35.05 -32.37 15.83
CA TYR A 238 34.96 -33.53 14.94
C TYR A 238 34.08 -34.68 15.47
N GLN A 239 33.86 -34.76 16.79
CA GLN A 239 32.99 -35.77 17.40
C GLN A 239 31.52 -35.33 17.49
N ILE A 240 31.25 -34.03 17.50
CA ILE A 240 29.90 -33.46 17.67
C ILE A 240 29.26 -33.10 16.32
N PHE A 241 30.05 -32.63 15.34
CA PHE A 241 29.52 -32.25 14.03
C PHE A 241 29.60 -33.41 13.04
N SER A 242 28.46 -34.08 12.83
CA SER A 242 28.23 -34.85 11.61
C SER A 242 28.24 -33.90 10.40
N GLN A 243 29.41 -33.70 9.81
CA GLN A 243 29.69 -32.95 8.58
C GLN A 243 29.20 -31.48 8.57
N PRO A 244 30.09 -30.50 8.82
CA PRO A 244 29.71 -29.08 8.78
C PRO A 244 29.21 -28.66 7.38
N LEU A 245 28.24 -27.76 7.35
CA LEU A 245 27.69 -27.18 6.12
C LEU A 245 28.51 -25.95 5.73
N ARG A 246 29.01 -25.95 4.49
CA ARG A 246 29.70 -24.80 3.90
C ARG A 246 28.88 -24.20 2.77
N ILE A 247 28.57 -22.91 2.90
CA ILE A 247 27.89 -22.12 1.88
C ILE A 247 28.92 -21.62 0.87
N LEU A 248 28.67 -21.89 -0.42
CA LEU A 248 29.54 -21.48 -1.53
C LEU A 248 29.07 -20.18 -2.16
N SER A 249 27.75 -20.03 -2.33
CA SER A 249 27.15 -18.84 -2.91
C SER A 249 25.78 -18.55 -2.30
N LEU A 250 25.52 -17.27 -2.04
CA LEU A 250 24.24 -16.70 -1.67
C LEU A 250 24.08 -15.38 -2.43
N PRO A 251 22.95 -15.12 -3.09
CA PRO A 251 22.72 -13.83 -3.71
C PRO A 251 22.49 -12.76 -2.63
N ALA A 252 22.59 -11.49 -3.01
CA ALA A 252 22.39 -10.40 -2.07
C ALA A 252 20.97 -10.43 -1.48
N ARG A 253 20.84 -10.20 -0.17
CA ARG A 253 19.54 -10.04 0.50
C ARG A 253 18.72 -8.96 -0.22
N GLY A 254 17.47 -9.27 -0.56
CA GLY A 254 16.61 -8.32 -1.27
C GLY A 254 16.70 -8.41 -2.80
N CYS A 255 17.50 -9.32 -3.37
CA CYS A 255 17.61 -9.44 -4.81
C CYS A 255 16.34 -10.03 -5.44
N LEU A 256 16.06 -9.61 -6.68
CA LEU A 256 15.01 -10.21 -7.50
C LEU A 256 15.46 -11.58 -8.01
N VAL A 257 14.59 -12.57 -7.84
CA VAL A 257 14.80 -13.95 -8.31
C VAL A 257 13.61 -14.38 -9.13
N LYS A 258 13.86 -15.12 -10.20
CA LYS A 258 12.84 -15.80 -10.98
C LYS A 258 12.66 -17.21 -10.45
N LYS A 259 11.53 -17.81 -10.80
CA LYS A 259 11.32 -19.24 -10.60
C LYS A 259 12.49 -20.02 -11.23
N ASP A 260 12.95 -21.02 -10.50
CA ASP A 260 14.05 -21.93 -10.82
C ASP A 260 15.46 -21.30 -10.77
N ASP A 261 15.59 -20.01 -10.40
CA ASP A 261 16.90 -19.40 -10.13
C ASP A 261 17.56 -20.04 -8.89
N THR A 262 18.88 -20.16 -8.93
CA THR A 262 19.68 -20.64 -7.78
C THR A 262 19.69 -19.60 -6.67
N LEU A 263 19.28 -20.02 -5.46
CA LEU A 263 19.22 -19.22 -4.25
C LEU A 263 20.38 -19.48 -3.30
N ALA A 264 20.94 -20.69 -3.33
CA ALA A 264 22.13 -21.02 -2.57
C ALA A 264 22.82 -22.24 -3.20
N GLU A 265 24.15 -22.25 -3.13
CA GLU A 265 24.95 -23.44 -3.37
C GLU A 265 25.73 -23.76 -2.10
N TYR A 266 25.72 -25.03 -1.69
CA TYR A 266 26.35 -25.45 -0.44
C TYR A 266 26.83 -26.90 -0.51
N THR A 267 27.68 -27.31 0.43
CA THR A 267 28.25 -28.66 0.52
C THR A 267 28.19 -29.18 1.95
N TYR A 268 28.12 -30.50 2.12
CA TYR A 268 28.23 -31.17 3.43
C TYR A 268 29.55 -31.92 3.55
N GLY A 269 30.33 -31.58 4.58
CA GLY A 269 31.55 -32.28 4.94
C GLY A 269 32.57 -32.41 3.80
N ALA A 270 33.46 -33.40 3.91
CA ALA A 270 34.56 -33.61 2.95
C ALA A 270 34.13 -34.19 1.59
N SER A 271 32.84 -34.48 1.39
CA SER A 271 32.32 -35.12 0.16
C SER A 271 32.42 -34.21 -1.07
N GLY A 272 32.34 -32.89 -0.88
CA GLY A 272 32.48 -31.89 -1.93
C GLY A 272 31.34 -31.84 -2.95
N GLU A 273 30.25 -32.62 -2.78
CA GLU A 273 29.11 -32.58 -3.71
C GLU A 273 28.30 -31.30 -3.51
N ILE A 274 28.24 -30.49 -4.56
CA ILE A 274 27.53 -29.21 -4.56
C ILE A 274 26.03 -29.48 -4.63
N GLN A 275 25.33 -29.08 -3.57
CA GLN A 275 23.87 -29.06 -3.53
C GLN A 275 23.36 -27.64 -3.81
N THR A 276 22.22 -27.55 -4.47
CA THR A 276 21.61 -26.28 -4.86
C THR A 276 20.22 -26.13 -4.25
N VAL A 277 19.89 -24.92 -3.82
CA VAL A 277 18.53 -24.49 -3.49
C VAL A 277 18.04 -23.63 -4.63
N THR A 278 16.88 -23.96 -5.21
CA THR A 278 16.27 -23.18 -6.30
C THR A 278 14.98 -22.52 -5.85
N ALA A 279 14.63 -21.40 -6.47
CA ALA A 279 13.43 -20.65 -6.17
C ALA A 279 12.17 -21.34 -6.72
N THR A 280 11.25 -21.77 -5.86
CA THR A 280 9.96 -22.34 -6.31
C THR A 280 9.03 -21.32 -6.97
N LYS A 281 9.32 -20.02 -6.86
CA LYS A 281 8.55 -18.92 -7.47
C LYS A 281 9.43 -17.69 -7.71
N SER A 282 8.95 -16.77 -8.53
CA SER A 282 9.56 -15.45 -8.71
C SER A 282 9.24 -14.52 -7.54
N GLY A 283 10.18 -13.65 -7.16
CA GLY A 283 9.99 -12.72 -6.06
C GLY A 283 11.30 -12.06 -5.62
N ILE A 284 11.42 -11.84 -4.31
CA ILE A 284 12.67 -11.41 -3.66
C ILE A 284 13.20 -12.53 -2.78
N ALA A 285 14.51 -12.77 -2.84
CA ALA A 285 15.20 -13.66 -1.90
C ALA A 285 15.56 -12.94 -0.59
N TYR A 286 15.25 -13.59 0.53
CA TYR A 286 15.64 -13.16 1.87
C TYR A 286 16.25 -14.32 2.65
N PHE A 287 17.16 -13.97 3.55
CA PHE A 287 17.91 -14.90 4.38
C PHE A 287 17.77 -14.46 5.84
N GLU A 288 17.40 -15.39 6.71
CA GLU A 288 17.26 -15.16 8.14
C GLU A 288 18.18 -16.14 8.88
N GLU A 289 19.17 -15.57 9.56
CA GLU A 289 20.06 -16.32 10.46
C GLU A 289 19.38 -16.51 11.81
N GLY A 290 19.56 -17.68 12.41
CA GLY A 290 19.06 -17.96 13.76
C GLY A 290 19.90 -18.99 14.49
N GLU A 291 19.66 -19.07 15.80
CA GLU A 291 20.27 -20.02 16.72
C GLU A 291 19.24 -21.07 17.13
N GLY A 292 19.65 -22.34 17.15
CA GLY A 292 18.86 -23.49 17.52
C GLY A 292 18.64 -23.60 19.04
N ALA A 293 18.04 -24.70 19.47
CA ALA A 293 17.73 -24.92 20.89
C ALA A 293 18.98 -25.14 21.76
N SER A 294 20.08 -25.58 21.15
CA SER A 294 21.42 -25.58 21.73
C SER A 294 22.22 -24.41 21.17
N ASN A 295 23.01 -23.73 22.02
CA ASN A 295 23.83 -22.57 21.67
C ASN A 295 24.83 -22.80 20.51
N ASP A 296 25.03 -24.06 20.09
CA ASP A 296 25.98 -24.45 19.04
C ASP A 296 25.31 -24.78 17.68
N GLU A 297 23.98 -24.71 17.57
CA GLU A 297 23.27 -24.95 16.31
C GLU A 297 22.94 -23.64 15.59
N LYS A 298 23.69 -23.31 14.54
CA LYS A 298 23.38 -22.16 13.66
C LYS A 298 22.60 -22.60 12.43
N TYR A 299 21.60 -21.82 12.02
CA TYR A 299 20.83 -22.06 10.80
C TYR A 299 20.59 -20.79 9.98
N ILE A 300 20.37 -20.99 8.67
CA ILE A 300 19.87 -19.97 7.74
C ILE A 300 18.58 -20.49 7.11
N ASP A 301 17.51 -19.72 7.28
CA ASP A 301 16.25 -19.90 6.55
C ASP A 301 16.28 -19.07 5.26
N ILE A 302 16.03 -19.74 4.13
CA ILE A 302 15.99 -19.12 2.81
C ILE A 302 14.53 -18.94 2.39
N PHE A 303 14.10 -17.69 2.22
CA PHE A 303 12.75 -17.35 1.82
C PHE A 303 12.70 -16.71 0.43
N VAL A 304 11.62 -16.99 -0.30
CA VAL A 304 11.21 -16.18 -1.45
C VAL A 304 9.89 -15.48 -1.13
N CYS A 305 9.89 -14.16 -1.22
CA CYS A 305 8.80 -13.28 -0.80
C CYS A 305 8.22 -12.50 -1.99
N HIS A 306 7.04 -11.90 -1.81
CA HIS A 306 6.51 -10.98 -2.80
C HIS A 306 7.43 -9.76 -2.94
N TRP A 307 7.57 -9.20 -4.14
CA TRP A 307 8.54 -8.12 -4.38
C TRP A 307 8.18 -6.76 -3.75
N MET A 308 6.95 -6.63 -3.25
CA MET A 308 6.53 -5.49 -2.41
C MET A 308 6.82 -5.71 -0.92
N ASP A 309 7.18 -6.92 -0.49
CA ASP A 309 7.45 -7.23 0.92
C ASP A 309 8.78 -6.63 1.36
N TRP A 310 8.79 -6.17 2.59
CA TRP A 310 9.99 -5.84 3.32
C TRP A 310 10.09 -6.81 4.49
N PHE A 311 11.06 -7.71 4.38
CA PHE A 311 11.32 -8.75 5.36
C PHE A 311 11.94 -8.14 6.63
N ASP A 312 11.06 -7.55 7.44
CA ASP A 312 11.20 -7.32 8.88
C ASP A 312 10.55 -8.47 9.66
#